data_AF-A0A528AJX6-F1
#
_entry.id   AF-A0A528AJX6-F1
#
_cell.length_a   1.000
_cell.length_b   1.000
_cell.length_c   1.000
_cell.angle_alpha   90.00
_cell.angle_beta   90.00
_cell.angle_gamma   90.00
#
_symmetry.space_group_name_H-M   'P 1'
#
loop_
_entity.id
_entity.type
_entity.pdbx_description
1 polymer ?
#
loop_
_entity_poly.entity_id
_entity_poly.type
_entity_poly.pdbx_seq_one_letter_code
_entity_poly.pdbx_strand_id
1 'polypeptide(L)'
;MRISIFGAGAIGGYLAAKLAMAGRVDLSIVARGAHLDAIRANGLRLIEDGHESVASVRATAQAQELGVQDYVVLALKAHSVAPALDQIAPLLGEGTAVVTMQNGV
;
A
#
# COMPACT_ATOMS: atom_id res chain seq x y z
N MET A 1 -4.49 11.72 8.67
CA MET A 1 -5.13 11.00 7.55
C MET A 1 -4.46 9.64 7.41
N ARG A 2 -5.25 8.57 7.43
CA ARG A 2 -4.81 7.18 7.33
C ARG A 2 -4.96 6.69 5.90
N ILE A 3 -3.85 6.27 5.30
CA ILE A 3 -3.80 5.78 3.93
C ILE A 3 -3.22 4.38 3.94
N SER A 4 -3.93 3.44 3.31
CA SER A 4 -3.40 2.09 3.09
C SER A 4 -3.18 1.82 1.61
N ILE A 5 -1.99 1.33 1.28
CA ILE A 5 -1.65 0.86 -0.06
C ILE A 5 -1.84 -0.64 -0.11
N PHE A 6 -2.86 -1.11 -0.85
CA PHE A 6 -3.11 -2.53 -1.05
C PHE A 6 -2.36 -3.01 -2.29
N GLY A 7 -1.20 -3.62 -2.05
CA GLY A 7 -0.25 -4.08 -3.08
C GLY A 7 0.88 -3.09 -3.35
N ALA A 8 2.03 -3.31 -2.73
CA ALA A 8 3.27 -2.57 -3.01
C ALA A 8 4.02 -3.13 -4.25
N GLY A 9 3.35 -3.16 -5.41
CA GLY A 9 4.03 -3.42 -6.69
C GLY A 9 4.83 -2.20 -7.16
N ALA A 10 5.12 -2.09 -8.47
CA ALA A 10 5.81 -0.92 -9.02
C ALA A 10 5.10 0.41 -8.67
N ILE A 11 3.80 0.51 -8.99
CA ILE A 11 3.03 1.75 -8.77
C ILE A 11 2.72 1.97 -7.28
N GLY A 12 2.23 0.93 -6.59
CA GLY A 12 1.90 1.03 -5.17
C GLY A 12 3.13 1.31 -4.30
N GLY A 13 4.25 0.64 -4.58
CA GLY A 13 5.53 0.85 -3.88
C GLY A 13 6.10 2.24 -4.12
N TYR A 14 6.05 2.74 -5.36
CA TYR A 14 6.46 4.11 -5.68
C TYR A 14 5.66 5.15 -4.89
N LEU A 15 4.32 5.05 -4.94
CA LEU A 15 3.46 5.98 -4.21
C LEU A 15 3.68 5.88 -2.70
N ALA A 16 3.76 4.65 -2.17
CA ALA A 16 4.02 4.42 -0.75
C ALA A 16 5.35 5.06 -0.30
N ALA A 17 6.43 4.88 -1.05
CA ALA A 17 7.73 5.48 -0.73
C ALA A 17 7.64 7.02 -0.75
N LYS A 18 6.99 7.60 -1.77
CA LYS A 18 6.78 9.06 -1.86
C LYS A 18 5.97 9.62 -0.70
N LEU A 19 4.87 8.98 -0.34
CA LEU A 19 4.02 9.38 0.79
C LEU A 19 4.74 9.24 2.12
N ALA A 20 5.51 8.16 2.31
CA ALA A 20 6.29 7.93 3.51
C ALA A 20 7.37 9.01 3.70
N MET A 21 8.12 9.33 2.63
CA MET A 21 9.14 10.39 2.66
C MET A 21 8.55 11.79 2.91
N ALA A 22 7.33 12.05 2.44
CA ALA A 22 6.64 13.30 2.74
C ALA A 22 6.28 13.43 4.23
N GLY A 23 6.03 12.31 4.92
CA GLY A 23 5.84 12.27 6.38
C GLY A 23 4.57 12.98 6.89
N ARG A 24 3.54 13.15 6.05
CA ARG A 24 2.32 13.92 6.37
C ARG A 24 1.09 13.06 6.66
N VAL A 25 1.19 11.75 6.45
CA VAL A 25 0.07 10.81 6.55
C VAL A 25 0.49 9.58 7.36
N ASP A 26 -0.49 8.95 8.01
CA ASP A 26 -0.31 7.66 8.64
C ASP A 26 -0.43 6.58 7.55
N LEU A 27 0.72 6.11 7.06
CA LEU A 27 0.82 5.22 5.92
C LEU A 27 0.96 3.76 6.38
N SER A 28 0.15 2.90 5.78
CA SER A 28 0.27 1.45 5.91
C SER A 28 0.30 0.76 4.54
N ILE A 29 0.88 -0.44 4.51
CA ILE A 29 0.96 -1.26 3.30
C ILE A 29 0.41 -2.65 3.60
N VAL A 30 -0.45 -3.14 2.71
CA VAL A 30 -0.81 -4.56 2.65
C VAL A 30 0.04 -5.24 1.57
N ALA A 31 0.93 -6.12 1.99
CA ALA A 31 1.83 -6.91 1.14
C ALA A 31 1.94 -8.33 1.69
N ARG A 32 2.50 -9.27 0.91
CA ARG A 32 2.60 -10.69 1.32
C ARG A 32 3.88 -11.35 0.85
N GLY A 33 4.22 -12.46 1.49
CA GLY A 33 5.37 -13.31 1.16
C GLY A 33 6.70 -12.55 1.23
N ALA A 34 7.65 -12.95 0.39
CA ALA A 34 9.01 -12.40 0.41
C ALA A 34 9.08 -10.87 0.27
N HIS A 35 8.11 -10.24 -0.40
CA HIS A 35 8.11 -8.78 -0.52
C HIS A 35 7.74 -8.09 0.80
N LEU A 36 6.79 -8.64 1.57
CA LEU A 36 6.47 -8.14 2.90
C LEU A 36 7.69 -8.28 3.84
N ASP A 37 8.34 -9.43 3.80
CA ASP A 37 9.53 -9.71 4.63
C ASP A 37 10.65 -8.72 4.30
N ALA A 38 10.88 -8.46 3.00
CA ALA A 38 11.85 -7.47 2.55
C ALA A 38 11.51 -6.05 3.01
N ILE A 39 10.24 -5.63 2.93
CA ILE A 39 9.80 -4.31 3.42
C ILE A 39 10.01 -4.20 4.94
N ARG A 40 9.68 -5.23 5.70
CA ARG A 40 9.84 -5.21 7.17
C ARG A 40 11.32 -5.16 7.59
N ALA A 41 12.18 -5.88 6.87
CA ALA A 41 13.60 -5.92 7.17
C ALA A 41 14.35 -4.65 6.73
N ASN A 42 14.00 -4.09 5.56
CA ASN A 42 14.82 -3.08 4.89
C ASN A 42 14.08 -1.77 4.57
N GLY A 43 12.78 -1.68 4.85
CA GLY A 43 11.93 -0.60 4.36
C GLY A 43 11.64 -0.68 2.85
N LEU A 44 10.97 0.34 2.33
CA LEU A 44 10.78 0.53 0.89
C LEU A 44 11.94 1.30 0.29
N ARG A 45 12.70 0.64 -0.57
CA ARG A 45 13.73 1.27 -1.38
C ARG A 45 13.13 1.85 -2.65
N LEU A 46 13.38 3.12 -2.91
CA LEU A 46 13.02 3.81 -4.14
C LEU A 46 14.29 4.27 -4.85
N ILE A 47 14.41 3.95 -6.13
CA ILE A 47 15.47 4.44 -7.00
C ILE A 47 14.81 5.25 -8.11
N GLU A 48 15.10 6.54 -8.17
CA GLU A 48 14.62 7.45 -9.22
C GLU A 48 15.70 8.48 -9.55
N ASP A 49 15.81 8.86 -10.83
CA ASP A 49 16.74 9.89 -11.28
C ASP A 49 18.19 9.71 -10.76
N GLY A 50 18.64 8.45 -10.66
CA GLY A 50 19.97 8.09 -10.16
C GLY A 50 20.16 8.20 -8.64
N HIS A 51 19.12 8.56 -7.89
CA HIS A 51 19.14 8.65 -6.44
C HIS A 51 18.42 7.46 -5.80
N GLU A 52 18.96 6.99 -4.68
CA GLU A 52 18.34 5.95 -3.86
C GLU A 52 17.86 6.55 -2.53
N SER A 53 16.63 6.24 -2.15
CA SER A 53 16.08 6.53 -0.84
C SER A 53 15.43 5.29 -0.23
N VAL A 54 15.41 5.23 1.11
CA VAL A 54 14.77 4.15 1.85
C VAL A 54 13.76 4.75 2.83
N ALA A 55 12.51 4.33 2.72
CA ALA A 55 11.43 4.75 3.59
C ALA A 55 11.05 3.63 4.56
N SER A 56 11.07 3.93 5.86
CA SER A 56 10.47 3.04 6.87
C SER A 56 8.95 3.15 6.80
N VAL A 57 8.27 2.02 6.68
CA VAL A 57 6.82 1.95 6.50
C VAL A 57 6.23 0.81 7.32
N ARG A 58 5.02 1.02 7.84
CA ARG A 58 4.25 -0.07 8.47
C ARG A 58 3.70 -0.99 7.37
N ALA A 59 4.06 -2.27 7.42
CA ALA A 59 3.57 -3.27 6.46
C ALA A 59 3.06 -4.54 7.15
N THR A 60 1.95 -5.07 6.65
CA THR A 60 1.33 -6.31 7.12
C THR A 60 0.73 -7.14 5.99
N ALA A 61 0.51 -8.42 6.25
CA ALA A 61 -0.30 -9.29 5.39
C ALA A 61 -1.78 -9.28 5.77
N GLN A 62 -2.13 -8.76 6.94
CA GLN A 62 -3.48 -8.82 7.49
C GLN A 62 -4.07 -7.41 7.59
N ALA A 63 -4.92 -7.07 6.63
CA ALA A 63 -5.59 -5.76 6.59
C ALA A 63 -6.43 -5.47 7.85
N GLN A 64 -6.94 -6.51 8.51
CA GLN A 64 -7.70 -6.41 9.75
C GLN A 64 -6.90 -5.75 10.89
N GLU A 65 -5.56 -5.89 10.90
CA GLU A 65 -4.67 -5.25 11.88
C GLU A 65 -4.58 -3.72 11.71
N LEU A 66 -5.00 -3.20 10.55
CA LEU A 66 -4.93 -1.78 10.20
C LEU A 66 -6.27 -1.07 10.48
N GLY A 67 -7.38 -1.80 10.37
CA GLY A 67 -8.74 -1.29 10.50
C GLY A 67 -9.11 -0.28 9.42
N VAL A 68 -10.25 0.41 9.60
CA VAL A 68 -10.80 1.37 8.65
C VAL A 68 -9.80 2.48 8.31
N GLN A 69 -9.70 2.84 7.03
CA GLN A 69 -8.81 3.86 6.50
C GLN A 69 -9.59 5.05 5.95
N ASP A 70 -8.95 6.22 5.82
CA ASP A 70 -9.56 7.35 5.10
C ASP A 70 -9.46 7.11 3.59
N TYR A 71 -8.31 6.56 3.14
CA TYR A 71 -8.06 6.19 1.75
C TYR A 71 -7.49 4.77 1.64
N VAL A 72 -8.02 3.98 0.71
CA VAL A 72 -7.46 2.68 0.31
C VAL A 72 -7.06 2.75 -1.15
N VAL A 73 -5.76 2.62 -1.43
CA VAL A 73 -5.23 2.60 -2.80
C VAL A 73 -5.12 1.16 -3.28
N LEU A 74 -5.84 0.82 -4.34
CA LEU A 74 -5.76 -0.49 -4.98
C LEU A 74 -4.75 -0.45 -6.12
N ALA A 75 -3.57 -1.02 -5.89
CA ALA A 75 -2.47 -1.10 -6.86
C ALA A 75 -2.17 -2.54 -7.29
N LEU A 76 -3.21 -3.40 -7.28
CA LEU A 76 -3.15 -4.78 -7.76
C LEU A 76 -3.32 -4.85 -9.29
N LYS A 77 -2.98 -6.00 -9.89
CA LYS A 77 -3.43 -6.32 -11.24
C LYS A 77 -4.95 -6.52 -11.23
N ALA A 78 -5.65 -6.14 -12.31
CA ALA A 78 -7.12 -6.18 -12.37
C ALA A 78 -7.72 -7.53 -11.96
N HIS A 79 -7.16 -8.64 -12.48
CA HIS A 79 -7.61 -10.00 -12.15
C HIS A 79 -7.35 -10.42 -10.69
N SER A 80 -6.57 -9.67 -9.93
CA SER A 80 -6.29 -9.93 -8.52
C SER A 80 -7.22 -9.18 -7.56
N VAL A 81 -8.06 -8.26 -8.05
CA VAL A 81 -8.96 -7.46 -7.18
C VAL A 81 -10.08 -8.30 -6.60
N ALA A 82 -10.87 -8.96 -7.47
CA ALA A 82 -12.03 -9.73 -7.01
C ALA A 82 -11.66 -10.78 -5.94
N PRO A 83 -10.57 -11.57 -6.09
CA PRO A 83 -10.12 -12.49 -5.05
C PRO A 83 -9.61 -11.82 -3.76
N ALA A 84 -9.33 -10.51 -3.78
CA ALA A 84 -8.80 -9.76 -2.64
C ALA A 84 -9.87 -8.96 -1.89
N LEU A 85 -11.13 -8.93 -2.35
CA LEU A 85 -12.18 -8.09 -1.77
C LEU A 85 -12.40 -8.35 -0.28
N ASP A 86 -12.45 -9.62 0.14
CA ASP A 86 -12.62 -9.99 1.56
C ASP A 86 -11.45 -9.51 2.43
N GLN A 87 -10.25 -9.43 1.85
CA GLN A 87 -9.07 -8.89 2.54
C GLN A 87 -9.07 -7.36 2.56
N ILE A 88 -9.70 -6.70 1.57
CA ILE A 88 -9.79 -5.24 1.51
C ILE A 88 -10.89 -4.72 2.44
N ALA A 89 -11.99 -5.45 2.58
CA ALA A 89 -13.17 -5.05 3.34
C ALA A 89 -12.91 -4.47 4.75
N PRO A 90 -11.98 -5.00 5.58
CA PRO A 90 -11.69 -4.44 6.91
C PRO A 90 -11.13 -3.02 6.89
N LEU A 91 -10.62 -2.56 5.75
CA LEU A 91 -10.09 -1.21 5.57
C LEU A 91 -11.18 -0.20 5.23
N LEU A 92 -12.40 -0.65 4.93
CA LEU A 92 -13.49 0.17 4.41
C LEU A 92 -14.49 0.53 5.52
N GLY A 93 -14.83 1.82 5.60
CA GLY A 93 -15.94 2.36 6.36
C GLY A 93 -16.72 3.37 5.53
N GLU A 94 -17.77 3.97 6.10
CA GLU A 94 -18.68 4.87 5.37
C GLU A 94 -17.99 6.07 4.71
N GLY A 95 -16.90 6.56 5.30
CA GLY A 95 -16.13 7.69 4.77
C GLY A 95 -14.88 7.31 3.97
N THR A 96 -14.62 6.02 3.75
CA THR A 96 -13.40 5.57 3.07
C THR A 96 -13.49 5.82 1.57
N ALA A 97 -12.53 6.55 1.01
CA ALA A 97 -12.37 6.67 -0.44
C ALA A 97 -11.46 5.55 -0.98
N VAL A 98 -11.91 4.87 -2.02
CA VAL A 98 -11.10 3.87 -2.74
C VAL A 98 -10.49 4.50 -3.98
N VAL A 99 -9.17 4.44 -4.10
CA VAL A 99 -8.42 4.99 -5.23
C VAL A 99 -7.85 3.83 -6.04
N THR A 100 -8.35 3.63 -7.26
CA THR A 100 -7.85 2.57 -8.14
C THR A 100 -6.67 3.08 -8.96
N MET A 101 -5.54 2.37 -8.91
CA MET A 101 -4.34 2.64 -9.72
C MET A 101 -4.04 1.43 -10.59
N GLN A 102 -5.01 1.10 -11.44
CA GLN A 102 -4.99 -0.11 -12.25
C GLN A 102 -5.13 0.25 -13.71
N ASN A 103 -4.41 -0.46 -14.57
CA ASN A 103 -4.63 -0.38 -16.01
C ASN A 103 -5.82 -1.27 -16.39
N GLY A 104 -6.66 -0.80 -17.32
CA GLY A 104 -7.84 -1.52 -17.80
C GLY A 104 -9.09 -0.64 -17.80
N VAL A 105 -10.19 -1.20 -18.30
CA VAL A 105 -11.56 -0.64 -18.27
C VAL A 105 -12.47 -1.65 -17.61
#